data_AF-A0AAU6WZS5-F1
#
_entry.id   AF-A0AAU6WZS5-F1
#
_cell.length_a   1.000
_cell.length_b   1.000
_cell.length_c   1.000
_cell.angle_alpha   90.00
_cell.angle_beta   90.00
_cell.angle_gamma   90.00
#
_symmetry.space_group_name_H-M   'P 1'
#
loop_
_entity.id
_entity.type
_entity.pdbx_description
1 polymer ?
#
loop_
_entity_poly.entity_id
_entity_poly.type
_entity_poly.pdbx_seq_one_letter_code
_entity_poly.pdbx_strand_id
1 'polypeptide(L)'
;MKSKLFQEKPETFKTSAERWIHIFPDCGEGYQLYDALQERNAGRILFDANGNWIYAGTALNIKEQEEVAGFISGSHKEMNDLIRSIL
;
A
#
# COMPACT_ATOMS: atom_id res chain seq x y z
N MET A 1 -17.89 11.93 -16.57
CA MET A 1 -16.94 10.98 -17.17
C MET A 1 -15.54 11.40 -16.73
N LYS A 2 -14.99 10.82 -15.64
CA LYS A 2 -13.63 11.18 -15.18
C LYS A 2 -12.62 10.57 -16.15
N SER A 3 -11.71 11.39 -16.68
CA SER A 3 -10.76 10.98 -17.72
C SER A 3 -9.78 9.93 -17.19
N LYS A 4 -9.61 8.84 -17.96
CA LYS A 4 -8.65 7.75 -17.70
C LYS A 4 -7.19 8.15 -17.99
N LEU A 5 -6.78 9.38 -17.67
CA LEU A 5 -5.47 9.93 -18.07
C LEU A 5 -4.54 10.29 -16.91
N PHE A 6 -4.96 10.10 -15.66
CA PHE A 6 -4.03 10.12 -14.54
C PHE A 6 -3.57 8.68 -14.32
N GLN A 7 -2.51 8.27 -15.02
CA GLN A 7 -1.63 7.25 -14.46
C GLN A 7 -1.08 7.87 -13.19
N GLU A 8 -1.71 7.56 -12.05
CA GLU A 8 -1.26 8.04 -10.75
C GLU A 8 0.24 7.77 -10.63
N LYS A 9 0.99 8.83 -10.35
CA LYS A 9 2.44 8.78 -10.26
C LYS A 9 2.79 7.73 -9.20
N PRO A 10 3.73 6.81 -9.47
CA PRO A 10 4.11 5.82 -8.48
C PRO A 10 4.57 6.48 -7.19
N GLU A 11 3.99 6.02 -6.08
CA GLU A 11 4.33 6.50 -4.76
C GLU A 11 5.48 5.68 -4.18
N THR A 12 6.16 6.24 -3.19
CA THR A 12 7.26 5.56 -2.51
C THR A 12 7.04 5.64 -1.03
N PHE A 13 7.03 4.48 -0.37
CA PHE A 13 6.82 4.34 1.06
C PHE A 13 8.00 3.60 1.69
N LYS A 14 8.41 4.05 2.87
CA LYS A 14 9.45 3.39 3.66
C LYS A 14 8.78 2.71 4.86
N THR A 15 8.90 1.39 4.93
CA THR A 15 8.40 0.62 6.08
C THR A 15 9.23 0.91 7.33
N SER A 16 8.70 0.63 8.51
CA SER A 16 9.44 0.73 9.78
C SER A 16 10.61 -0.26 9.87
N ALA A 17 10.62 -1.29 9.01
CA ALA A 17 11.74 -2.21 8.82
C ALA A 17 12.81 -1.65 7.86
N GLU A 18 12.76 -0.36 7.54
CA GLU A 18 13.69 0.36 6.67
C GLU A 18 13.67 -0.11 5.21
N ARG A 19 12.61 -0.83 4.78
CA ARG A 19 12.45 -1.28 3.39
C ARG A 19 11.74 -0.21 2.56
N TRP A 20 12.30 0.10 1.40
CA TRP A 20 11.73 1.05 0.44
C TRP A 20 10.86 0.33 -0.58
N ILE A 21 9.57 0.67 -0.59
CA ILE A 21 8.57 0.09 -1.48
C ILE A 21 8.08 1.15 -2.47
N HIS A 22 8.26 0.88 -3.75
CA HIS A 22 7.55 1.60 -4.81
C HIS A 22 6.18 0.98 -5.02
N ILE A 23 5.16 1.85 -5.06
CA ILE A 23 3.75 1.48 -5.12
C ILE A 23 3.21 1.99 -6.45
N PHE A 24 2.78 1.07 -7.30
CA PHE A 24 2.23 1.38 -8.62
C PHE A 24 0.75 1.03 -8.63
N PRO A 25 -0.16 1.94 -9.04
CA PRO A 25 -1.54 1.58 -9.28
C PRO A 25 -1.61 0.54 -10.41
N ASP A 26 -2.25 -0.59 -10.15
CA ASP A 26 -2.55 -1.59 -11.16
C ASP A 26 -3.91 -1.26 -11.79
N CYS A 27 -4.10 -1.59 -13.08
CA CYS A 27 -5.18 -1.14 -13.97
C CYS A 27 -6.63 -1.52 -13.58
N GLY A 28 -6.96 -1.69 -12.29
CA GLY A 28 -8.34 -1.74 -11.83
C GLY A 28 -8.60 -2.22 -10.39
N GLU A 29 -7.70 -3.00 -9.78
CA GLU A 29 -8.07 -3.76 -8.56
C GLU A 29 -7.00 -3.78 -7.45
N GLY A 30 -5.93 -2.99 -7.56
CA GLY A 30 -4.90 -2.98 -6.52
C GLY A 30 -3.66 -2.17 -6.85
N TYR A 31 -2.60 -2.47 -6.11
CA TYR A 31 -1.32 -1.79 -6.17
C TYR A 31 -0.20 -2.81 -6.26
N GLN A 32 0.62 -2.71 -7.30
CA GLN A 32 1.82 -3.49 -7.45
C GLN A 32 2.92 -2.91 -6.56
N LEU A 33 3.62 -3.79 -5.83
CA LEU A 33 4.70 -3.41 -4.93
C LEU A 33 6.05 -3.86 -5.50
N TYR A 34 7.04 -2.99 -5.38
CA TYR A 34 8.42 -3.27 -5.78
C TYR A 34 9.39 -2.83 -4.69
N ASP A 35 10.25 -3.75 -4.26
CA ASP A 35 11.34 -3.45 -3.31
C ASP A 35 12.46 -2.75 -4.08
N ALA A 36 12.65 -1.47 -3.81
CA ALA A 36 13.61 -0.62 -4.50
C ALA A 36 15.06 -1.03 -4.22
N LEU A 37 15.33 -1.55 -3.02
CA LEU A 37 16.69 -1.88 -2.59
C LEU A 37 17.11 -3.27 -3.07
N GLN A 38 16.18 -4.22 -3.07
CA GLN A 38 16.42 -5.59 -3.53
C GLN A 38 16.11 -5.77 -5.03
N GLU A 39 15.69 -4.70 -5.70
CA GLU A 39 15.32 -4.66 -7.12
C GLU A 39 14.41 -5.84 -7.53
N ARG A 40 13.38 -6.11 -6.72
CA ARG A 40 12.49 -7.26 -6.94
C ARG A 40 11.04 -6.94 -6.70
N ASN A 41 10.18 -7.72 -7.36
CA ASN A 41 8.75 -7.72 -7.11
C ASN A 41 8.48 -8.07 -5.63
N ALA A 42 7.76 -7.19 -4.94
CA ALA A 42 7.40 -7.37 -3.53
C ALA A 42 5.97 -7.88 -3.34
N GLY A 43 5.29 -8.30 -4.41
CA GLY A 43 3.89 -8.71 -4.42
C GLY A 43 2.95 -7.57 -4.81
N ARG A 44 1.68 -7.69 -4.43
CA ARG A 44 0.65 -6.68 -4.68
C ARG A 44 -0.34 -6.59 -3.52
N ILE A 45 -0.94 -5.42 -3.33
CA ILE A 45 -2.10 -5.22 -2.46
C ILE A 45 -3.34 -5.19 -3.34
N LEU A 46 -4.31 -6.05 -3.06
CA LEU A 46 -5.62 -6.09 -3.71
C LEU A 46 -6.69 -5.67 -2.71
N PHE A 47 -7.86 -5.32 -3.21
CA PHE A 47 -9.04 -5.08 -2.37
C PHE A 47 -10.18 -6.00 -2.78
N ASP A 48 -10.84 -6.61 -1.79
CA ASP A 48 -12.06 -7.37 -2.04
C ASP A 48 -13.27 -6.44 -2.25
N ALA A 49 -14.45 -7.03 -2.53
CA ALA A 49 -15.68 -6.27 -2.75
C ALA A 49 -16.16 -5.47 -1.52
N ASN A 50 -15.66 -5.79 -0.32
CA ASN A 50 -15.95 -5.07 0.93
C ASN A 50 -14.88 -4.03 1.27
N GLY A 51 -13.84 -3.88 0.44
CA GLY A 51 -12.71 -2.98 0.70
C GLY A 51 -11.67 -3.53 1.68
N ASN A 52 -11.71 -4.81 2.02
CA ASN A 52 -10.63 -5.42 2.80
C ASN A 52 -9.40 -5.62 1.91
N TRP A 53 -8.22 -5.26 2.43
CA TRP A 53 -6.98 -5.47 1.70
C TRP A 53 -6.55 -6.93 1.77
N ILE A 54 -5.93 -7.39 0.68
CA ILE A 54 -5.34 -8.72 0.56
C ILE A 54 -3.93 -8.53 0.03
N TYR A 55 -2.93 -9.01 0.78
CA TYR A 55 -1.58 -9.09 0.26
C TYR A 55 -1.38 -10.38 -0.54
N ALA A 56 -1.07 -10.23 -1.83
CA ALA A 56 -0.71 -11.33 -2.71
C ALA A 56 0.80 -11.26 -3.01
N GLY A 57 1.59 -11.96 -2.20
CA GLY A 57 3.03 -12.03 -2.31
C GLY A 57 3.65 -12.76 -1.13
N THR A 58 4.98 -12.85 -1.11
CA THR A 58 5.75 -13.54 -0.05
C THR A 58 6.96 -12.74 0.44
N ALA A 59 7.17 -11.54 -0.10
CA ALA A 59 8.38 -10.74 0.17
C ALA A 59 8.29 -9.91 1.45
N LEU A 60 7.09 -9.48 1.81
CA LEU A 60 6.81 -8.65 2.98
C LEU A 60 6.32 -9.51 4.14
N ASN A 61 6.79 -9.20 5.35
CA ASN A 61 6.20 -9.78 6.56
C ASN A 61 4.86 -9.11 6.91
N ILE A 62 4.08 -9.67 7.85
CA ILE A 62 2.73 -9.18 8.20
C ILE A 62 2.75 -7.69 8.57
N LYS A 63 3.72 -7.24 9.37
CA LYS A 63 3.82 -5.83 9.79
C LYS A 63 4.05 -4.91 8.60
N GLU A 64 4.95 -5.27 7.69
CA GLU A 64 5.20 -4.50 6.47
C GLU A 64 3.97 -4.47 5.54
N GLN A 65 3.21 -5.56 5.47
CA GLN A 65 1.95 -5.62 4.72
C GLN A 65 0.92 -4.63 5.29
N GLU A 66 0.73 -4.62 6.61
CA GLU A 66 -0.18 -3.69 7.30
C GLU A 66 0.24 -2.22 7.09
N GLU A 67 1.53 -1.93 7.17
CA GLU A 67 2.05 -0.57 6.96
C GLU A 67 1.79 -0.07 5.53
N VAL A 68 2.10 -0.89 4.52
CA VAL A 68 1.88 -0.54 3.11
C VAL A 68 0.38 -0.43 2.81
N ALA A 69 -0.44 -1.37 3.29
CA ALA A 69 -1.89 -1.32 3.12
C ALA A 69 -2.48 -0.07 3.77
N GLY A 70 -2.07 0.26 4.99
CA GLY A 70 -2.52 1.45 5.71
C GLY A 70 -2.02 2.76 5.10
N PHE A 71 -0.88 2.75 4.41
CA PHE A 71 -0.42 3.89 3.60
C PHE A 71 -1.35 4.08 2.39
N ILE A 72 -1.61 3.01 1.64
CA ILE A 72 -2.47 3.02 0.45
C ILE A 72 -3.90 3.45 0.77
N SER A 73 -4.50 2.89 1.84
CA SER A 73 -5.90 3.17 2.19
C SER A 73 -6.11 4.52 2.86
N GLY A 74 -5.04 5.25 3.19
CA GLY A 74 -5.11 6.49 3.98
C GLY A 74 -5.49 6.28 5.45
N SER A 75 -5.72 5.03 5.87
CA SER A 75 -6.21 4.68 7.21
C SER A 75 -5.21 5.01 8.32
N HIS A 76 -3.92 5.23 8.01
CA HIS A 76 -2.96 5.73 9.00
C HIS A 76 -3.39 7.08 9.60
N LYS A 77 -4.03 7.96 8.82
CA LYS A 77 -4.48 9.26 9.33
C LYS A 77 -5.68 9.08 10.26
N GLU A 78 -6.68 8.32 9.83
CA GLU A 78 -7.89 8.06 10.62
C GLU A 78 -7.59 7.26 11.89
N MET A 79 -6.68 6.29 11.82
CA MET A 79 -6.20 5.53 12.98
C MET A 79 -5.43 6.41 13.95
N ASN A 80 -4.54 7.28 13.47
CA ASN A 80 -3.81 8.23 14.32
C ASN A 80 -4.76 9.26 14.95
N ASP A 81 -5.74 9.74 14.20
CA ASP A 81 -6.76 10.67 14.69
C ASP A 81 -7.65 9.99 15.74
N LEU A 82 -8.03 8.72 15.53
CA LEU A 82 -8.75 7.91 16.51
C LEU A 82 -7.93 7.72 17.79
N ILE A 83 -6.67 7.27 17.70
CA ILE A 83 -5.76 7.10 18.84
C ILE A 83 -5.60 8.41 19.61
N ARG A 84 -5.48 9.56 18.92
CA ARG A 84 -5.38 10.88 19.55
C ARG A 84 -6.67 11.34 20.23
N SER A 85 -7.83 10.82 19.81
CA SER A 85 -9.13 11.18 20.41
C SER A 85 -9.49 10.39 21.66
N ILE A 86 -8.78 9.28 21.92
CA ILE A 86 -9.01 8.38 23.06
C ILE A 86 -7.87 8.41 24.10
N LEU A 87 -6.83 9.22 23.84
CA LEU A 87 -5.74 9.56 24.77
C LEU A 87 -5.91 11.00 25.26
#